data_AF-A0A2J8SI57-F1
#
_entry.id   AF-A0A2J8SI57-F1
#
_cell.length_a   1.000
_cell.length_b   1.000
_cell.length_c   1.000
_cell.angle_alpha   90.00
_cell.angle_beta   90.00
_cell.angle_gamma   90.00
#
_symmetry.space_group_name_H-M   'P 1'
#
loop_
_entity.id
_entity.type
_entity.pdbx_description
1 polymer ?
#
loop_
_entity_poly.entity_id
_entity_poly.type
_entity_poly.pdbx_seq_one_letter_code
_entity_poly.pdbx_strand_id
1 'polypeptide(L)'
;MMCEVMPTINEDTPMSQRGSQSSGSDSDSHFEQLMVNMLDERDRLLDTLRETQESLSLAQQRLQDVIYDRDSLQRQLNSALPQDIESLTGGLAGSKGADPPEFAALTKELNACREQLLEKE
;
A
#
# COMPACT_ATOMS: atom_id res chain seq x y z
N MET A 1 14.19 29.24 3.44
CA MET A 1 12.73 29.46 3.42
C MET A 1 12.47 30.68 4.29
N MET A 2 12.01 31.78 3.69
CA MET A 2 11.60 32.96 4.43
C MET A 2 10.11 32.79 4.74
N CYS A 3 9.78 32.63 6.02
CA CYS A 3 8.40 32.68 6.48
C CYS A 3 7.98 34.16 6.46
N GLU A 4 7.21 34.55 5.45
CA GLU A 4 6.67 35.91 5.33
C GLU A 4 5.74 36.18 6.54
N VAL A 5 6.12 37.15 7.37
CA VAL A 5 5.36 37.57 8.56
C VAL A 5 4.21 38.46 8.11
N MET A 6 2.98 38.13 8.53
CA MET A 6 1.81 38.95 8.27
C MET A 6 1.97 40.34 8.91
N PRO A 7 1.76 41.45 8.17
CA PRO A 7 1.83 42.78 8.76
C PRO A 7 0.74 42.97 9.82
N THR A 8 1.14 43.42 11.00
CA THR A 8 0.25 43.88 12.08
C THR A 8 -0.40 45.20 11.70
N ILE A 9 -1.73 45.27 11.86
CA ILE A 9 -2.52 46.50 11.70
C ILE A 9 -2.35 47.42 12.93
N ASN A 10 -2.34 48.74 12.73
CA ASN A 10 -2.17 49.74 13.78
C ASN A 10 -3.56 50.17 14.34
N GLU A 11 -3.79 49.96 15.63
CA GLU A 11 -5.06 50.16 16.35
C GLU A 11 -5.32 51.62 16.81
N ASP A 12 -4.82 52.64 16.12
CA ASP A 12 -4.86 54.03 16.65
C ASP A 12 -5.43 55.07 15.68
N THR A 13 -6.54 54.71 15.00
CA THR A 13 -7.35 55.68 14.26
C THR A 13 -8.71 55.82 14.94
N PRO A 14 -9.05 56.96 15.57
CA PRO A 14 -10.37 57.15 16.14
C PRO A 14 -11.36 57.37 14.99
N MET A 15 -12.00 56.27 14.57
CA MET A 15 -13.04 56.25 13.56
C MET A 15 -14.26 56.99 14.12
N SER A 16 -14.30 58.29 13.83
CA SER A 16 -15.43 59.17 14.12
C SER A 16 -16.68 58.62 13.44
N GLN A 17 -17.57 58.09 14.28
CA GLN A 17 -19.02 58.28 14.23
C GLN A 17 -19.59 58.75 12.87
N ARG A 18 -19.96 57.79 12.01
CA ARG A 18 -21.07 58.00 11.06
C ARG A 18 -21.87 56.71 10.96
N GLY A 19 -23.10 56.77 11.44
CA GLY A 19 -23.97 55.63 11.65
C GLY A 19 -24.28 54.83 10.38
N SER A 20 -24.32 53.52 10.57
CA SER A 20 -25.20 52.60 9.85
C SER A 20 -25.43 51.39 10.75
N GLN A 21 -26.24 51.60 11.78
CA GLN A 21 -26.83 50.51 12.53
C GLN A 21 -27.90 49.88 11.62
N SER A 22 -27.90 48.54 11.53
CA SER A 22 -29.01 47.65 11.10
C SER A 22 -29.03 46.99 9.71
N SER A 23 -27.99 47.01 8.88
CA SER A 23 -27.96 46.18 7.64
C SER A 23 -26.65 45.45 7.33
N GLY A 24 -25.59 45.62 8.14
CA GLY A 24 -24.31 44.89 7.99
C GLY A 24 -24.14 43.67 8.90
N SER A 25 -24.91 43.59 10.00
CA SER A 25 -24.73 42.57 11.05
C SER A 25 -25.02 41.14 10.58
N ASP A 26 -26.00 40.95 9.70
CA ASP A 26 -26.39 39.61 9.22
C ASP A 26 -25.36 39.03 8.24
N SER A 27 -24.75 39.90 7.42
CA SER A 27 -23.70 39.50 6.46
C SER A 27 -22.39 39.16 7.16
N ASP A 28 -22.01 39.94 8.19
CA ASP A 28 -20.82 39.65 9.01
C ASP A 28 -21.01 38.34 9.78
N SER A 29 -22.19 38.11 10.36
CA SER A 29 -22.51 36.85 11.05
C SER A 29 -22.48 35.64 10.10
N HIS A 30 -22.97 35.80 8.87
CA HIS A 30 -22.92 34.74 7.86
C HIS A 30 -21.47 34.37 7.48
N PHE A 31 -20.59 35.36 7.37
CA PHE A 31 -19.18 35.15 7.08
C PHE A 31 -18.44 34.51 8.25
N GLU A 32 -18.72 34.92 9.49
CA GLU A 32 -18.19 34.28 10.70
C GLU A 32 -18.61 32.82 10.79
N GLN A 33 -19.88 32.50 10.53
CA GLN A 33 -20.39 31.13 10.52
C GLN A 33 -19.69 30.27 9.46
N LEU A 34 -19.47 30.82 8.26
CA LEU A 34 -18.73 30.13 7.20
C LEU A 34 -17.29 29.86 7.62
N MET A 35 -16.63 30.83 8.26
CA MET A 35 -15.26 30.65 8.76
C MET A 35 -15.17 29.51 9.79
N VAL A 36 -16.12 29.46 10.74
CA VAL A 36 -16.21 28.36 11.72
C VAL A 36 -16.38 27.02 11.01
N ASN A 37 -17.32 26.92 10.08
CA ASN A 37 -17.56 25.69 9.32
C ASN A 37 -16.32 25.24 8.55
N MET A 38 -15.60 26.17 7.91
CA MET A 38 -14.37 25.87 7.16
C MET A 38 -13.24 25.39 8.09
N LEU A 39 -13.12 25.95 9.29
CA LEU A 39 -12.14 25.50 10.28
C LEU A 39 -12.50 24.10 10.81
N ASP A 40 -13.77 23.85 11.11
CA ASP A 40 -14.25 22.54 11.55
C ASP A 40 -14.04 21.46 10.48
N GLU A 41 -14.33 21.78 9.21
CA GLU A 41 -14.10 20.89 8.08
C GLU A 41 -12.61 20.62 7.88
N ARG A 42 -11.76 21.65 7.98
CA ARG A 42 -10.30 21.48 7.94
C ARG A 42 -9.83 20.53 9.03
N ASP A 43 -10.31 20.70 10.26
CA ASP A 43 -9.88 19.88 11.38
C ASP A 43 -10.34 18.42 11.21
N ARG A 44 -11.58 18.19 10.75
CA ARG A 44 -12.04 16.83 10.37
C ARG A 44 -11.21 16.20 9.25
N LEU A 45 -10.84 16.97 8.24
CA LEU A 45 -9.99 16.50 7.15
C LEU A 45 -8.58 16.16 7.63
N LEU A 46 -8.02 16.94 8.55
CA LEU A 46 -6.72 16.67 9.15
C LEU A 46 -6.75 15.39 9.99
N ASP A 47 -7.82 15.15 10.75
CA ASP A 47 -7.97 13.91 11.52
C ASP A 47 -8.14 12.70 10.60
N THR A 48 -8.97 12.81 9.56
CA THR A 48 -9.11 11.75 8.53
C THR A 48 -7.77 11.46 7.83
N LEU A 49 -7.00 12.49 7.51
CA LEU A 49 -5.69 12.33 6.90
C LEU A 49 -4.71 11.59 7.82
N ARG A 50 -4.74 11.88 9.12
CA ARG A 50 -3.90 11.15 10.11
C ARG A 50 -4.32 9.69 10.21
N GLU A 51 -5.61 9.41 10.37
CA GLU A 51 -6.12 8.04 10.47
C GLU A 51 -5.79 7.20 9.22
N THR A 52 -5.92 7.79 8.04
CA THR A 52 -5.56 7.13 6.77
C THR A 52 -4.06 6.88 6.65
N GLN A 53 -3.21 7.81 7.11
CA GLN A 53 -1.76 7.62 7.16
C GLN A 53 -1.35 6.51 8.14
N GLU A 54 -1.95 6.44 9.32
CA GLU A 54 -1.73 5.36 10.29
C GLU A 54 -2.16 4.00 9.71
N SER A 55 -3.34 3.95 9.09
CA SER A 55 -3.84 2.74 8.42
C SER A 55 -2.92 2.28 7.29
N LEU A 56 -2.41 3.22 6.49
CA LEU A 56 -1.43 2.95 5.44
C LEU A 56 -0.12 2.39 6.02
N SER A 57 0.39 2.99 7.11
CA SER A 57 1.59 2.52 7.79
C SER A 57 1.43 1.07 8.28
N LEU A 58 0.29 0.74 8.88
CA LEU A 58 -0.02 -0.63 9.31
C LEU A 58 -0.07 -1.61 8.12
N ALA A 59 -0.69 -1.21 7.01
CA ALA A 59 -0.77 -2.04 5.81
C ALA A 59 0.62 -2.28 5.18
N GLN A 60 1.48 -1.26 5.18
CA GLN A 60 2.87 -1.37 4.72
C GLN A 60 3.69 -2.33 5.58
N GLN A 61 3.52 -2.29 6.91
CA GLN A 61 4.19 -3.24 7.81
C GLN A 61 3.75 -4.68 7.51
N ARG A 62 2.44 -4.92 7.39
CA ARG A 62 1.91 -6.26 7.04
C ARG A 62 2.42 -6.75 5.70
N LEU A 63 2.54 -5.87 4.70
CA LEU A 63 3.11 -6.22 3.42
C LEU A 63 4.57 -6.67 3.56
N GLN A 64 5.35 -5.99 4.40
CA GLN A 64 6.74 -6.36 4.67
C GLN A 64 6.86 -7.72 5.37
N ASP A 65 5.98 -8.02 6.31
CA ASP A 65 5.91 -9.32 6.99
C ASP A 65 5.59 -10.45 5.98
N VAL A 66 4.60 -10.23 5.11
CA VAL A 66 4.25 -11.20 4.04
C VAL A 66 5.40 -11.40 3.04
N ILE A 67 6.12 -10.34 2.70
CA ILE A 67 7.32 -10.43 1.84
C ILE A 67 8.40 -11.29 2.52
N TYR A 68 8.63 -11.09 3.82
CA TYR A 68 9.57 -11.89 4.58
C TYR A 68 9.18 -13.37 4.60
N ASP A 69 7.91 -13.67 4.85
CA ASP A 69 7.39 -15.04 4.87
C ASP A 69 7.53 -15.70 3.49
N ARG A 70 7.19 -14.99 2.41
CA ARG A 70 7.41 -15.45 1.03
C ARG A 70 8.88 -15.81 0.80
N ASP A 71 9.80 -14.93 1.16
CA ASP A 71 11.24 -15.14 0.94
C ASP A 71 11.80 -16.28 1.82
N SER A 72 11.26 -16.45 3.02
CA SER A 72 11.55 -17.60 3.89
C SER A 72 11.09 -18.91 3.25
N LEU A 73 9.82 -18.97 2.80
CA LEU A 73 9.25 -20.14 2.13
C LEU A 73 9.98 -20.46 0.82
N GLN A 74 10.34 -19.45 0.04
CA GLN A 74 11.10 -19.62 -1.19
C GLN A 74 12.47 -20.22 -0.92
N ARG A 75 13.17 -19.77 0.13
CA ARG A 75 14.44 -20.39 0.55
C ARG A 75 14.25 -21.83 1.02
N GLN A 76 13.20 -22.12 1.79
CA GLN A 76 12.89 -23.48 2.23
C GLN A 76 12.64 -24.40 1.02
N LEU A 77 11.83 -23.95 0.06
CA LEU A 77 11.55 -24.69 -1.18
C LEU A 77 12.84 -24.95 -1.96
N ASN A 78 13.68 -23.94 -2.16
CA ASN A 78 14.96 -24.09 -2.85
C ASN A 78 15.91 -25.05 -2.13
N SER A 79 15.88 -25.09 -0.80
CA SER A 79 16.70 -26.02 0.00
C SER A 79 16.13 -27.45 0.04
N ALA A 80 14.82 -27.59 -0.13
CA ALA A 80 14.10 -28.87 -0.13
C ALA A 80 14.02 -29.50 -1.52
N LEU A 81 14.22 -28.72 -2.60
CA LEU A 81 14.41 -29.27 -3.93
C LEU A 81 15.74 -30.06 -3.95
N PRO A 82 15.72 -31.36 -4.28
CA PRO A 82 16.94 -32.12 -4.47
C PRO A 82 17.79 -31.46 -5.56
N GLN A 83 19.09 -31.22 -5.27
CA GLN A 83 20.07 -30.77 -6.28
C GLN A 83 20.10 -31.69 -7.52
N ASP A 84 19.56 -32.90 -7.36
CA ASP A 84 19.41 -33.90 -8.41
C ASP A 84 18.51 -33.46 -9.57
N ILE A 85 17.56 -32.52 -9.38
CA ILE A 85 16.73 -32.03 -10.49
C ILE A 85 17.53 -31.09 -11.41
N GLU A 86 18.36 -30.22 -10.84
CA GLU A 86 19.27 -29.36 -11.62
C GLU A 86 20.33 -30.20 -12.36
N SER A 87 20.90 -31.21 -11.68
CA SER A 87 21.84 -32.14 -12.29
C SER A 87 21.18 -33.06 -13.34
N LEU A 88 19.90 -33.41 -13.19
CA LEU A 88 19.12 -34.13 -14.21
C LEU A 88 18.91 -33.29 -15.47
N THR A 89 18.62 -31.99 -15.35
CA THR A 89 18.48 -31.11 -16.52
C THR A 89 19.81 -30.89 -17.27
N GLY A 90 20.95 -30.86 -16.56
CA GLY A 90 22.29 -30.78 -17.17
C GLY A 90 22.84 -32.13 -17.67
N GLY A 91 22.44 -33.24 -17.06
CA GLY A 91 22.95 -34.59 -17.34
C GLY A 91 22.26 -35.32 -18.51
N LEU A 92 21.07 -34.86 -18.92
CA LEU A 92 20.32 -35.42 -20.05
C LEU A 92 20.97 -35.15 -21.42
N ALA A 93 21.96 -34.25 -21.50
CA ALA A 93 22.73 -34.02 -22.73
C ALA A 93 23.92 -35.00 -22.90
N GLY A 94 24.26 -35.82 -21.90
CA GLY A 94 25.57 -36.50 -21.87
C GLY A 94 25.63 -37.99 -21.50
N SER A 95 24.61 -38.59 -20.88
CA SER A 95 24.74 -39.97 -20.36
C SER A 95 23.85 -40.98 -21.09
N LYS A 96 24.50 -41.71 -21.99
CA LYS A 96 23.99 -42.91 -22.63
C LYS A 96 24.04 -44.04 -21.59
N GLY A 97 22.90 -44.37 -20.99
CA GLY A 97 22.70 -45.58 -20.20
C GLY A 97 22.97 -45.45 -18.70
N ALA A 98 21.94 -45.07 -17.95
CA ALA A 98 21.73 -45.50 -16.57
C ALA A 98 20.24 -45.30 -16.25
N ASP A 99 19.66 -46.24 -15.52
CA ASP A 99 18.24 -46.34 -15.17
C ASP A 99 17.62 -45.03 -14.65
N PRO A 100 16.30 -44.80 -14.82
CA PRO A 100 15.70 -43.55 -14.37
C PRO A 100 15.80 -43.44 -12.85
N PRO A 101 16.24 -42.30 -12.28
CA PRO A 101 16.06 -42.05 -10.86
C PRO A 101 14.57 -42.17 -10.57
N GLU A 102 14.22 -42.89 -9.51
CA GLU A 102 12.84 -43.26 -9.14
C GLU A 102 11.86 -42.08 -9.23
N PHE A 103 12.33 -40.87 -8.93
CA PHE A 103 11.59 -39.62 -9.08
C PHE A 103 11.25 -39.24 -10.53
N ALA A 104 12.15 -39.45 -11.50
CA ALA A 104 11.90 -39.21 -12.92
C ALA A 104 10.91 -40.23 -13.51
N ALA A 105 10.92 -41.47 -13.02
CA ALA A 105 9.91 -42.47 -13.38
C ALA A 105 8.52 -42.06 -12.83
N LEU A 106 8.45 -41.70 -11.54
CA LEU A 106 7.21 -41.24 -10.90
C LEU A 106 6.65 -39.97 -11.55
N THR A 107 7.50 -39.02 -11.92
CA THR A 107 7.08 -37.79 -12.62
C THR A 107 6.50 -38.11 -14.00
N LYS A 108 7.07 -39.07 -14.73
CA LYS A 108 6.52 -39.53 -16.01
C LYS A 108 5.18 -40.23 -15.85
N GLU A 109 5.03 -41.11 -14.87
CA GLU A 109 3.77 -41.80 -14.58
C GLU A 109 2.66 -40.81 -14.17
N LEU A 110 2.98 -39.81 -13.34
CA LEU A 110 2.05 -38.76 -12.95
C LEU A 110 1.56 -37.95 -14.16
N ASN A 111 2.47 -37.57 -15.07
CA ASN A 111 2.13 -36.83 -16.28
C ASN A 111 1.28 -37.67 -17.23
N ALA A 112 1.59 -38.96 -17.42
CA ALA A 112 0.78 -39.86 -18.22
C ALA A 112 -0.64 -40.03 -17.67
N CYS A 113 -0.78 -40.11 -16.34
CA CYS A 113 -2.08 -40.18 -15.68
C CYS A 113 -2.88 -38.89 -15.87
N ARG A 114 -2.21 -37.72 -15.80
CA ARG A 114 -2.82 -36.41 -16.06
C ARG A 114 -3.33 -36.28 -17.50
N GLU A 115 -2.54 -36.69 -18.50
CA GLU A 115 -2.93 -36.67 -19.91
C GLU A 115 -4.14 -37.58 -20.17
N GLN A 116 -4.16 -38.79 -19.58
CA GLN A 116 -5.30 -39.70 -19.68
C GLN A 116 -6.60 -39.16 -19.07
N LEU A 117 -6.50 -38.27 -18.08
CA LEU A 117 -7.66 -37.59 -17.51
C LEU A 117 -8.15 -36.46 -18.43
N LEU A 118 -7.23 -35.69 -19.00
CA LEU A 118 -7.56 -34.61 -19.95
C LEU A 118 -8.17 -35.13 -21.25
N GLU A 119 -7.79 -36.32 -21.72
CA GLU A 119 -8.40 -36.96 -22.89
C GLU A 119 -9.81 -37.50 -22.65
N LYS A 120 -10.24 -37.58 -21.38
CA LYS A 120 -11.58 -38.07 -20.98
C LYS A 120 -12.56 -36.94 -20.65
N GLU A 121 -12.11 -35.69 -20.66
CA GLU A 121 -12.93 -34.48 -20.57
C GLU A 121 -13.23 -33.90 -21.95
#